data_AF-A0A5J5LAS2-F1
#
_entry.id   AF-A0A5J5LAS2-F1
#
_cell.length_a   1.000
_cell.length_b   1.000
_cell.length_c   1.000
_cell.angle_alpha   90.00
_cell.angle_beta   90.00
_cell.angle_gamma   90.00
#
_symmetry.space_group_name_H-M   'P 1'
#
loop_
_entity.id
_entity.type
_entity.pdbx_description
1 polymer ?
#
loop_
_entity_poly.entity_id
_entity_poly.type
_entity_poly.pdbx_seq_one_letter_code
_entity_poly.pdbx_strand_id
1 'polypeptide(L)' 'MVSSKRDLVWIELMRYDQRAWTVQQMQERIEQDVHESTVRRVFKSAVESGLMSHEKHGKIYYLN' A
#
# COMPACT_ATOMS: atom_id res chain seq x y z
N MET A 1 16.16 -14.29 -3.87
CA MET A 1 15.70 -13.79 -2.55
C MET A 1 14.19 -13.78 -2.58
N VAL A 2 13.52 -14.35 -1.58
CA VAL A 2 12.06 -14.25 -1.46
C VAL A 2 11.76 -12.86 -0.90
N SER A 3 11.14 -11.99 -1.70
CA SER A 3 10.68 -10.68 -1.24
C SER A 3 9.65 -10.87 -0.12
N SER A 4 9.78 -10.13 0.98
CA SER A 4 8.79 -10.21 2.06
C SER A 4 7.45 -9.67 1.59
N LYS A 5 6.35 -10.04 2.24
CA LYS A 5 5.01 -9.51 1.92
C LYS A 5 4.97 -7.98 1.98
N ARG A 6 5.75 -7.38 2.89
CA ARG A 6 5.92 -5.92 2.98
C ARG A 6 6.60 -5.35 1.74
N ASP A 7 7.63 -6.02 1.25
CA ASP A 7 8.38 -5.58 0.05
C ASP A 7 7.53 -5.72 -1.21
N LEU A 8 6.65 -6.72 -1.28
CA LEU A 8 5.68 -6.84 -2.37
C LEU A 8 4.71 -5.66 -2.41
N VAL A 9 4.21 -5.22 -1.24
CA VAL A 9 3.35 -4.02 -1.17
C VAL A 9 4.11 -2.78 -1.61
N TRP A 10 5.38 -2.62 -1.22
CA TRP A 10 6.20 -1.51 -1.67
C TRP A 10 6.47 -1.52 -3.18
N ILE A 11 6.80 -2.68 -3.73
CA ILE A 11 7.04 -2.84 -5.18
C ILE A 11 5.78 -2.49 -5.96
N GLU A 12 4.62 -2.99 -5.52
CA GLU A 12 3.34 -2.74 -6.20
C GLU A 12 2.96 -1.26 -6.10
N LEU A 13 3.16 -0.64 -4.94
CA LEU A 13 2.92 0.78 -4.72
C LEU A 13 3.74 1.68 -5.66
N MET A 14 4.99 1.30 -5.94
CA MET A 14 5.91 2.09 -6.78
C MET A 14 5.81 1.80 -8.28
N ARG A 15 5.09 0.73 -8.68
CA ARG A 15 5.05 0.27 -10.08
C ARG A 15 4.00 0.95 -10.96
N TYR A 16 2.99 1.60 -10.37
CA TYR A 16 1.82 2.08 -11.13
C TYR A 16 1.59 3.57 -11.00
N ASP A 17 1.13 4.18 -12.10
CA ASP A 17 0.65 5.57 -12.19
C ASP A 17 -0.64 5.83 -11.37
N GLN A 18 -1.20 4.80 -10.75
CA GLN A 18 -2.39 4.94 -9.92
C GLN A 18 -2.04 5.73 -8.66
N ARG A 19 -2.55 6.96 -8.60
CA ARG A 19 -2.33 7.87 -7.47
C ARG A 19 -3.16 7.54 -6.24
N ALA A 20 -4.25 6.78 -6.34
CA ALA A 20 -5.16 6.52 -5.23
C ALA A 20 -5.35 5.03 -4.99
N TRP A 21 -5.19 4.58 -3.75
CA TRP A 21 -5.21 3.17 -3.36
C TRP A 21 -6.12 2.94 -2.17
N THR A 22 -6.96 1.89 -2.26
CA THR A 22 -7.54 1.27 -1.07
C THR A 22 -6.69 0.09 -0.63
N VAL A 23 -6.82 -0.29 0.64
CA VAL A 23 -6.13 -1.47 1.18
C VAL A 23 -6.56 -2.74 0.44
N GLN A 24 -7.85 -2.88 0.15
CA GLN A 24 -8.40 -4.02 -0.58
C GLN A 24 -7.85 -4.12 -2.00
N GLN A 25 -7.80 -3.00 -2.74
CA GLN A 25 -7.24 -2.97 -4.10
C GLN A 25 -5.78 -3.45 -4.12
N MET A 26 -4.99 -3.05 -3.13
CA MET A 26 -3.59 -3.48 -3.02
C MET A 26 -3.47 -4.97 -2.71
N GLN A 27 -4.35 -5.53 -1.88
CA GLN A 27 -4.39 -6.99 -1.62
C GLN A 27 -4.80 -7.79 -2.86
N GLU A 28 -5.82 -7.33 -3.60
CA GLU A 28 -6.30 -8.00 -4.81
C GLU A 28 -5.24 -7.99 -5.92
N ARG A 29 -4.39 -6.95 -5.95
CA ARG A 29 -3.30 -6.79 -6.92
C ARG A 29 -2.10 -7.69 -6.64
N ILE A 30 -1.75 -7.87 -5.39
CA ILE A 30 -0.68 -8.77 -5.03
C ILE A 30 -1.26 -10.19 -5.05
N GLU A 31 -0.99 -10.95 -6.11
CA GLU A 31 -1.48 -12.34 -6.32
C GLU A 31 -1.11 -13.34 -5.20
N GLN A 32 -0.41 -12.89 -4.16
CA GLN A 32 -0.07 -13.69 -3.00
C GLN A 32 -0.93 -13.31 -1.79
N ASP A 33 -1.13 -14.26 -0.89
CA ASP A 33 -1.80 -14.00 0.39
C ASP A 33 -1.02 -12.96 1.21
N VAL A 34 -1.47 -11.70 1.13
CA VAL A 34 -0.99 -10.57 1.91
C VAL A 34 -2.10 -10.16 2.85
N HIS A 35 -1.83 -10.26 4.15
CA HIS A 35 -2.79 -9.86 5.17
C HIS A 35 -3.05 -8.35 5.13
N GLU A 36 -4.30 -7.96 5.36
CA GLU A 36 -4.74 -6.55 5.35
C GLU A 36 -3.90 -5.66 6.28
N SER A 37 -3.54 -6.21 7.45
CA SER A 37 -2.69 -5.55 8.46
C SER A 37 -1.29 -5.21 7.93
N THR A 38 -0.76 -6.00 7.01
CA THR A 38 0.54 -5.74 6.37
C THR A 38 0.45 -4.54 5.45
N VAL A 39 -0.58 -4.50 4.60
CA VAL A 39 -0.83 -3.37 3.70
C VAL A 39 -1.06 -2.09 4.48
N ARG A 40 -1.91 -2.13 5.52
CA ARG A 40 -2.16 -0.97 6.40
C ARG A 40 -0.89 -0.45 7.06
N ARG A 41 0.00 -1.33 7.53
CA ARG A 41 1.29 -0.93 8.11
C ARG A 41 2.18 -0.23 7.09
N VAL A 42 2.25 -0.74 5.85
CA VAL A 42 3.02 -0.10 4.78
C VAL A 42 2.45 1.26 4.43
N PHE A 43 1.14 1.36 4.22
CA PHE A 43 0.48 2.63 3.90
C PHE A 43 0.66 3.66 5.02
N LYS A 44 0.53 3.25 6.29
CA LYS A 44 0.79 4.14 7.42
C LYS A 44 2.25 4.64 7.43
N SER A 45 3.21 3.75 7.20
CA SER A 45 4.62 4.13 7.10
C SER A 45 4.87 5.09 5.92
N ALA A 46 4.22 4.88 4.78
CA ALA A 46 4.31 5.76 3.63
C ALA A 46 3.73 7.16 3.94
N VAL A 47 2.61 7.22 4.68
CA VAL A 47 2.02 8.48 5.17
C VAL A 47 2.97 9.19 6.13
N GLU A 48 3.53 8.48 7.11
CA GLU A 48 4.49 9.05 8.07
C GLU A 48 5.76 9.58 7.38
N SER A 49 6.16 8.97 6.27
CA SER A 49 7.29 9.43 5.45
C SER A 49 6.95 10.59 4.49
N GLY A 50 5.68 10.99 4.41
CA GLY A 50 5.22 12.01 3.47
C GLY A 50 5.09 11.55 2.01
N LEU A 51 5.27 10.25 1.73
CA LEU A 51 5.07 9.67 0.39
C LEU A 51 3.59 9.50 0.06
N MET A 52 2.73 9.36 1.07
CA MET A 52 1.30 9.26 0.88
C MET A 52 0.54 10.25 1.77
N SER A 53 -0.68 10.56 1.37
CA SER A 53 -1.70 11.16 2.21
C SER A 53 -2.91 10.22 2.28
N HIS A 54 -3.83 10.42 3.22
CA HIS A 54 -5.05 9.64 3.27
C HIS A 54 -6.23 10.53 3.64
N GLU A 55 -7.42 10.13 3.22
CA GLU A 55 -8.65 10.80 3.65
C GLU A 55 -8.84 10.69 5.16
N LYS A 56 -9.64 11.61 5.74
CA LYS A 56 -9.94 11.68 7.18
C LYS A 56 -10.38 10.35 7.82
N HIS A 57 -10.93 9.42 7.02
CA HIS A 57 -11.37 8.09 7.45
C HIS A 57 -10.47 6.93 7.01
N GLY A 58 -9.32 7.19 6.38
CA GLY A 58 -8.32 6.18 6.01
C GLY A 58 -8.80 5.12 5.02
N LYS A 59 -9.85 5.42 4.25
CA LYS A 59 -10.43 4.52 3.24
C LYS A 59 -9.66 4.55 1.92
N ILE A 60 -9.14 5.72 1.56
CA ILE A 60 -8.36 5.95 0.35
C ILE A 60 -7.05 6.62 0.74
N TYR A 61 -5.96 6.11 0.20
CA TYR A 61 -4.60 6.62 0.36
C TYR A 61 -4.12 7.16 -1.00
N TYR A 62 -3.49 8.32 -0.99
CA TYR A 62 -3.04 9.01 -2.19
C TYR A 62 -1.52 9.05 -2.20
N LEU A 63 -0.86 8.65 -3.28
CA LEU A 63 0.57 8.88 -3.50
C LEU A 63 0.79 10.37 -3.79
N ASN A 64 1.74 10.96 -3.06
CA ASN A 64 2.13 12.37 -3.18
C ASN A 64 3.15 12.59 -4.30
#